data_AF-A0A851AQ50-F1
#
_entry.id   AF-A0A851AQ50-F1
#
_cell.length_a   1.000
_cell.length_b   1.000
_cell.length_c   1.000
_cell.angle_alpha   90.00
_cell.angle_beta   90.00
_cell.angle_gamma   90.00
#
_symmetry.space_group_name_H-M   'P 1'
#
loop_
_entity.id
_entity.type
_entity.pdbx_description
1 polymer ?
#
loop_
_entity_poly.entity_id
_entity_poly.type
_entity_poly.pdbx_seq_one_letter_code
_entity_poly.pdbx_strand_id
1 'polypeptide(L)'
;ASAVIKRYVDLGNALNATALNAIGTRYVCLLNASELNMIDSNSLKLASLNPSACLQLTKDILYAKAKRAFSDRHSSPAYYKLIEPYLGGAPGMDLKALRKDNVNMEVSTLAKLRTDSLMSLTPSDVRRLLGINLGDLVKWQNVPPIREWVQRQKQSELDQLEIGLAGGTQEGYMNIVTPQFQPPSSASLGTVVMTPHLLPALLTGFLMMLVLS
;
A
#
# COMPACT_ATOMS: atom_id res chain seq x y z
N ALA A 1 -3.55 -31.76 9.41
CA ALA A 1 -4.83 -31.05 9.25
C ALA A 1 -5.31 -31.00 7.80
N SER A 2 -4.55 -30.42 6.85
CA SER A 2 -4.96 -30.33 5.43
C SER A 2 -5.38 -31.68 4.81
N ALA A 3 -4.60 -32.76 5.00
CA ALA A 3 -4.97 -34.09 4.51
C ALA A 3 -6.29 -34.65 5.09
N VAL A 4 -6.63 -34.31 6.34
CA VAL A 4 -7.88 -34.76 6.99
C VAL A 4 -9.07 -34.00 6.41
N ILE A 5 -8.93 -32.69 6.18
CA ILE A 5 -9.98 -31.86 5.58
C ILE A 5 -10.22 -32.29 4.13
N LYS A 6 -9.15 -32.52 3.38
CA LYS A 6 -9.24 -33.07 2.03
C LYS A 6 -10.00 -34.40 2.01
N ARG A 7 -9.63 -35.35 2.88
CA ARG A 7 -10.36 -36.63 3.00
C ARG A 7 -11.82 -36.45 3.37
N TYR A 8 -12.15 -35.52 4.28
CA TYR A 8 -13.52 -35.21 4.66
C TYR A 8 -14.35 -34.74 3.45
N VAL A 9 -13.78 -33.84 2.64
CA VAL A 9 -14.40 -33.32 1.42
C VAL A 9 -14.48 -34.38 0.32
N ASP A 10 -13.42 -35.16 0.11
CA ASP A 10 -13.36 -36.26 -0.88
C ASP A 10 -14.42 -37.36 -0.60
N LEU A 11 -14.84 -37.51 0.67
CA LEU A 11 -15.94 -38.38 1.07
C LEU A 11 -17.34 -37.76 0.83
N GLY A 12 -17.42 -36.61 0.18
CA GLY A 12 -18.67 -35.91 -0.15
C GLY A 12 -19.24 -35.05 0.98
N ASN A 13 -18.50 -34.84 2.08
CA ASN A 13 -18.99 -34.00 3.16
C ASN A 13 -18.80 -32.51 2.83
N ALA A 14 -19.84 -31.71 3.10
CA ALA A 14 -19.80 -30.28 2.86
C ALA A 14 -18.99 -29.52 3.92
N LEU A 15 -18.24 -28.50 3.48
CA LEU A 15 -17.65 -27.47 4.35
C LEU A 15 -18.73 -26.47 4.81
N ASN A 16 -19.73 -26.98 5.53
CA ASN A 16 -20.82 -26.19 6.10
C ASN A 16 -20.37 -25.37 7.32
N ALA A 17 -21.27 -24.55 7.89
CA ALA A 17 -20.95 -23.69 9.04
C ALA A 17 -20.34 -24.45 10.23
N THR A 18 -20.88 -25.62 10.57
CA THR A 18 -20.36 -26.47 11.65
C THR A 18 -18.93 -26.94 11.36
N ALA A 19 -18.67 -27.43 10.15
CA ALA A 19 -17.34 -27.85 9.74
C ALA A 19 -16.36 -26.68 9.74
N LEU A 20 -16.75 -25.52 9.19
CA LEU A 20 -15.93 -24.30 9.16
C LEU A 20 -15.58 -23.81 10.56
N ASN A 21 -16.52 -23.82 11.49
CA ASN A 21 -16.30 -23.44 12.88
C ASN A 21 -15.41 -24.46 13.61
N ALA A 22 -15.57 -25.75 13.33
CA ALA A 22 -14.78 -26.82 13.94
C ALA A 22 -13.30 -26.77 13.51
N ILE A 23 -13.03 -26.54 12.22
CA ILE A 23 -11.65 -26.38 11.73
C ILE A 23 -11.10 -24.98 12.05
N GLY A 24 -11.97 -23.98 12.18
CA GLY A 24 -11.60 -22.60 12.45
C GLY A 24 -10.80 -21.93 11.34
N THR A 25 -10.57 -20.63 11.46
CA THR A 25 -9.94 -19.83 10.40
C THR A 25 -8.53 -20.30 10.06
N ARG A 26 -7.75 -20.77 11.05
CA ARG A 26 -6.38 -21.26 10.84
C ARG A 26 -6.33 -22.32 9.73
N TYR A 27 -7.23 -23.29 9.75
CA TYR A 27 -7.24 -24.36 8.76
C TYR A 27 -8.00 -23.99 7.49
N VAL A 28 -8.99 -23.10 7.56
CA VAL A 28 -9.58 -22.48 6.36
C VAL A 28 -8.51 -21.77 5.52
N CYS A 29 -7.56 -21.07 6.13
CA CYS A 29 -6.46 -20.42 5.42
C CYS A 29 -5.50 -21.39 4.71
N LEU A 30 -5.55 -22.69 5.00
CA LEU A 30 -4.71 -23.72 4.35
C LEU A 30 -5.41 -24.42 3.19
N LEU A 31 -6.70 -24.13 2.96
CA LEU A 31 -7.46 -24.71 1.86
C LEU A 31 -7.00 -24.12 0.52
N ASN A 32 -6.92 -24.97 -0.50
CA ASN A 32 -6.62 -24.52 -1.86
C ASN A 32 -7.87 -23.89 -2.52
N ALA A 33 -7.69 -23.31 -3.70
CA ALA A 33 -8.80 -22.64 -4.40
C ALA A 33 -9.98 -23.56 -4.71
N SER A 34 -9.76 -24.85 -5.02
CA SER A 34 -10.83 -25.81 -5.30
C SER A 34 -11.66 -26.07 -4.04
N GLU A 35 -10.99 -26.39 -2.93
CA GLU A 35 -11.62 -26.64 -1.63
C GLU A 35 -12.37 -25.40 -1.13
N LEU A 36 -11.76 -24.22 -1.22
CA LEU A 36 -12.41 -22.96 -0.88
C LEU A 36 -13.67 -22.74 -1.72
N ASN A 37 -13.64 -23.03 -3.02
CA ASN A 37 -14.78 -22.85 -3.90
C ASN A 37 -15.96 -23.80 -3.59
N MET A 38 -15.70 -24.95 -2.97
CA MET A 38 -16.74 -25.88 -2.52
C MET A 38 -17.54 -25.38 -1.31
N ILE A 39 -17.06 -24.36 -0.59
CA ILE A 39 -17.79 -23.75 0.52
C ILE A 39 -19.07 -23.09 -0.02
N ASP A 40 -20.24 -23.54 0.42
CA ASP A 40 -21.49 -22.86 0.10
C ASP A 40 -21.52 -21.45 0.73
N SER A 41 -21.99 -20.45 -0.01
CA SER A 41 -21.96 -19.05 0.47
C SER A 41 -22.79 -18.88 1.74
N ASN A 42 -23.95 -19.55 1.86
CA ASN A 42 -24.81 -19.43 3.05
C ASN A 42 -24.15 -20.02 4.30
N SER A 43 -23.16 -20.90 4.16
CA SER A 43 -22.40 -21.41 5.30
C SER A 43 -21.69 -20.29 6.06
N LEU A 44 -21.33 -19.18 5.39
CA LEU A 44 -20.70 -18.03 6.02
C LEU A 44 -21.66 -17.21 6.89
N LYS A 45 -22.99 -17.40 6.77
CA LYS A 45 -23.96 -16.72 7.64
C LYS A 45 -23.85 -17.15 9.11
N LEU A 46 -23.41 -18.39 9.34
CA LEU A 46 -23.32 -19.01 10.66
C LEU A 46 -21.88 -19.40 11.03
N ALA A 47 -20.92 -19.16 10.14
CA ALA A 47 -19.50 -19.38 10.42
C ALA A 47 -18.89 -18.11 11.05
N SER A 48 -18.11 -18.31 12.11
CA SER A 48 -17.34 -17.25 12.76
C SER A 48 -15.88 -17.35 12.32
N LEU A 49 -15.52 -16.64 11.24
CA LEU A 49 -14.19 -16.64 10.66
C LEU A 49 -13.56 -15.25 10.68
N ASN A 50 -12.25 -15.18 10.89
CA ASN A 50 -11.44 -13.97 10.73
C ASN A 50 -10.27 -14.22 9.78
N PRO A 51 -10.47 -14.12 8.46
CA PRO A 51 -9.46 -14.45 7.45
C PRO A 51 -8.39 -13.35 7.26
N SER A 52 -8.30 -12.37 8.16
CA SER A 52 -7.38 -11.22 8.02
C SER A 52 -5.91 -11.63 7.86
N ALA A 53 -5.50 -12.77 8.42
CA ALA A 53 -4.16 -13.33 8.30
C ALA A 53 -3.98 -14.38 7.17
N CYS A 54 -5.05 -14.72 6.43
CA CYS A 54 -4.92 -15.66 5.31
C CYS A 54 -4.15 -15.04 4.13
N LEU A 55 -3.74 -15.88 3.18
CA LEU A 55 -3.23 -15.40 1.87
C LEU A 55 -4.34 -14.65 1.11
N GLN A 56 -3.92 -13.73 0.23
CA GLN A 56 -4.85 -12.87 -0.52
C GLN A 56 -5.87 -13.68 -1.34
N LEU A 57 -5.43 -14.76 -1.99
CA LEU A 57 -6.31 -15.68 -2.72
C LEU A 57 -7.49 -16.18 -1.86
N THR A 58 -7.22 -16.57 -0.61
CA THR A 58 -8.25 -17.01 0.33
C THR A 58 -9.18 -15.87 0.70
N LYS A 59 -8.64 -14.68 0.97
CA LYS A 59 -9.45 -13.49 1.29
C LYS A 59 -10.39 -13.15 0.14
N ASP A 60 -9.90 -13.16 -1.10
CA ASP A 60 -10.67 -12.81 -2.30
C ASP A 60 -11.84 -13.79 -2.51
N ILE A 61 -11.58 -15.10 -2.40
CA ILE A 61 -12.63 -16.13 -2.53
C ILE A 61 -13.66 -16.00 -1.39
N LEU A 62 -13.20 -15.87 -0.14
CA LEU A 62 -14.11 -15.75 1.01
C LEU A 62 -14.93 -14.47 0.96
N TYR A 63 -14.35 -13.34 0.53
CA TYR A 63 -15.07 -12.09 0.32
C TYR A 63 -16.19 -12.25 -0.70
N ALA A 64 -15.88 -12.82 -1.88
CA ALA A 64 -16.88 -13.04 -2.93
C ALA A 64 -18.02 -13.95 -2.47
N LYS A 65 -17.74 -14.93 -1.60
CA LYS A 65 -18.77 -15.78 -0.99
C LYS A 65 -19.57 -15.04 0.08
N ALA A 66 -18.91 -14.27 0.95
CA ALA A 66 -19.57 -13.49 1.99
C ALA A 66 -20.51 -12.42 1.39
N LYS A 67 -20.06 -11.72 0.33
CA LYS A 67 -20.88 -10.76 -0.42
C LYS A 67 -22.17 -11.41 -0.96
N ARG A 68 -22.08 -12.63 -1.51
CA ARG A 68 -23.26 -13.39 -1.95
C ARG A 68 -24.14 -13.80 -0.77
N ALA A 69 -23.53 -14.34 0.28
CA ALA A 69 -24.22 -14.77 1.49
C ALA A 69 -25.09 -13.66 2.08
N PHE A 70 -24.54 -12.46 2.23
CA PHE A 70 -25.22 -11.33 2.89
C PHE A 70 -25.91 -10.36 1.93
N SER A 71 -26.09 -10.76 0.66
CA SER A 71 -26.74 -9.92 -0.36
C SER A 71 -28.16 -9.49 0.02
N ASP A 72 -28.90 -10.31 0.78
CA ASP A 72 -30.23 -9.96 1.31
C ASP A 72 -30.20 -8.80 2.31
N ARG A 73 -29.02 -8.47 2.84
CA ARG A 73 -28.82 -7.41 3.83
C ARG A 73 -28.20 -6.16 3.24
N HIS A 74 -27.92 -6.08 1.94
CA HIS A 74 -27.16 -4.97 1.34
C HIS A 74 -27.77 -3.57 1.58
N SER A 75 -29.09 -3.46 1.79
CA SER A 75 -29.76 -2.19 2.12
C SER A 75 -29.86 -1.91 3.63
N SER A 76 -29.36 -2.83 4.46
CA SER A 76 -29.41 -2.74 5.91
C SER A 76 -28.13 -2.12 6.47
N PRO A 77 -28.21 -1.26 7.48
CA PRO A 77 -27.03 -0.80 8.24
C PRO A 77 -26.22 -1.93 8.87
N ALA A 78 -26.81 -3.13 9.04
CA ALA A 78 -26.12 -4.30 9.55
C ALA A 78 -25.15 -4.93 8.54
N TYR A 79 -25.28 -4.63 7.23
CA TYR A 79 -24.47 -5.24 6.18
C TYR A 79 -22.98 -5.10 6.42
N TYR A 80 -22.54 -3.88 6.76
CA TYR A 80 -21.13 -3.60 7.04
C TYR A 80 -20.56 -4.54 8.11
N LYS A 81 -21.27 -4.71 9.23
CA LYS A 81 -20.83 -5.57 10.34
C LYS A 81 -20.70 -7.04 9.93
N LEU A 82 -21.55 -7.50 9.02
CA LEU A 82 -21.54 -8.89 8.53
C LEU A 82 -20.38 -9.14 7.55
N ILE A 83 -20.04 -8.15 6.72
CA ILE A 83 -18.99 -8.28 5.70
C ILE A 83 -17.60 -7.89 6.20
N GLU A 84 -17.50 -7.09 7.27
CA GLU A 84 -16.26 -6.52 7.81
C GLU A 84 -15.10 -7.53 7.94
N PRO A 85 -15.28 -8.74 8.51
CA PRO A 85 -14.18 -9.72 8.64
C PRO A 85 -13.56 -10.14 7.30
N TYR A 86 -14.29 -9.99 6.20
CA TYR A 86 -13.91 -10.42 4.86
C TYR A 86 -13.41 -9.29 3.97
N LEU A 87 -13.44 -8.02 4.42
CA LEU A 87 -13.09 -6.86 3.59
C LEU A 87 -11.63 -6.86 3.09
N GLY A 88 -10.75 -7.64 3.71
CA GLY A 88 -9.39 -7.85 3.22
C GLY A 88 -9.31 -8.43 1.79
N GLY A 89 -10.39 -9.02 1.27
CA GLY A 89 -10.51 -9.50 -0.11
C GLY A 89 -11.41 -8.66 -1.02
N ALA A 90 -11.89 -7.51 -0.53
CA ALA A 90 -12.82 -6.68 -1.27
C ALA A 90 -12.14 -5.92 -2.42
N PRO A 91 -12.72 -5.87 -3.62
CA PRO A 91 -12.25 -4.98 -4.67
C PRO A 91 -12.59 -3.51 -4.35
N GLY A 92 -11.79 -2.59 -4.89
CA GLY A 92 -11.96 -1.14 -4.64
C GLY A 92 -13.37 -0.61 -4.98
N MET A 93 -14.03 -1.16 -6.00
CA MET A 93 -15.41 -0.77 -6.36
C MET A 93 -16.42 -1.09 -5.27
N ASP A 94 -16.26 -2.22 -4.58
CA ASP A 94 -17.17 -2.61 -3.51
C ASP A 94 -16.92 -1.77 -2.25
N LEU A 95 -15.66 -1.45 -1.95
CA LEU A 95 -15.32 -0.49 -0.88
C LEU A 95 -15.94 0.88 -1.18
N LYS A 96 -15.87 1.35 -2.42
CA LYS A 96 -16.51 2.60 -2.85
C LYS A 96 -18.04 2.56 -2.76
N ALA A 97 -18.67 1.39 -2.79
CA ALA A 97 -20.11 1.27 -2.56
C ALA A 97 -20.46 1.52 -1.08
N LEU A 98 -19.65 1.01 -0.14
CA LEU A 98 -19.87 1.14 1.31
C LEU A 98 -19.85 2.58 1.83
N ARG A 99 -19.21 3.51 1.09
CA ARG A 99 -19.19 4.96 1.43
C ARG A 99 -20.59 5.56 1.61
N LYS A 100 -21.63 4.97 1.00
CA LYS A 100 -23.01 5.48 1.05
C LYS A 100 -23.75 5.07 2.33
N ASP A 101 -23.22 4.09 3.07
CA ASP A 101 -23.95 3.44 4.15
C ASP A 101 -23.59 3.99 5.55
N ASN A 102 -22.96 5.18 5.59
CA ASN A 102 -22.50 5.84 6.82
C ASN A 102 -21.72 4.90 7.76
N VAL A 103 -20.78 4.17 7.17
CA VAL A 103 -19.95 3.20 7.90
C VAL A 103 -18.89 3.92 8.73
N ASN A 104 -18.53 3.31 9.86
CA ASN A 104 -17.45 3.77 10.73
C ASN A 104 -16.35 2.71 10.72
N MET A 105 -15.66 2.59 9.57
CA MET A 105 -14.60 1.59 9.42
C MET A 105 -13.46 1.87 10.38
N GLU A 106 -12.99 0.83 11.05
CA GLU A 106 -11.77 0.92 11.86
C GLU A 106 -10.54 1.16 10.97
N VAL A 107 -9.61 2.01 11.40
CA VAL A 107 -8.35 2.23 10.67
C VAL A 107 -7.55 0.93 10.55
N SER A 108 -7.68 0.04 11.53
CA SER A 108 -7.09 -1.30 11.49
C SER A 108 -7.70 -2.21 10.41
N THR A 109 -8.97 -2.01 10.06
CA THR A 109 -9.64 -2.69 8.94
C THR A 109 -9.16 -2.11 7.61
N LEU A 110 -9.06 -0.77 7.51
CA LEU A 110 -8.50 -0.08 6.34
C LEU A 110 -7.07 -0.57 6.03
N ALA A 111 -6.24 -0.72 7.07
CA ALA A 111 -4.86 -1.22 6.96
C ALA A 111 -4.76 -2.70 6.56
N LYS A 112 -5.85 -3.47 6.61
CA LYS A 112 -5.89 -4.90 6.25
C LYS A 112 -6.51 -5.17 4.88
N LEU A 113 -6.95 -4.11 4.20
CA LEU A 113 -7.49 -4.20 2.84
C LEU A 113 -6.44 -4.73 1.87
N ARG A 114 -6.92 -5.32 0.77
CA ARG A 114 -6.08 -5.68 -0.37
C ARG A 114 -5.39 -4.43 -0.92
N THR A 115 -4.09 -4.52 -1.19
CA THR A 115 -3.24 -3.37 -1.54
C THR A 115 -3.79 -2.55 -2.71
N ASP A 116 -4.13 -3.19 -3.83
CA ASP A 116 -4.66 -2.50 -5.02
C ASP A 116 -5.96 -1.74 -4.73
N SER A 117 -6.77 -2.27 -3.81
CA SER A 117 -8.07 -1.77 -3.46
C SER A 117 -7.94 -0.56 -2.55
N LEU A 118 -7.03 -0.61 -1.56
CA LEU A 118 -6.65 0.55 -0.76
C LEU A 118 -6.05 1.67 -1.63
N MET A 119 -5.12 1.34 -2.54
CA MET A 119 -4.50 2.35 -3.42
C MET A 119 -5.48 2.98 -4.41
N SER A 120 -6.64 2.37 -4.64
CA SER A 120 -7.70 2.93 -5.49
C SER A 120 -8.60 3.96 -4.78
N LEU A 121 -8.48 4.09 -3.45
CA LEU A 121 -9.30 5.00 -2.64
C LEU A 121 -8.70 6.40 -2.63
N THR A 122 -9.55 7.40 -2.86
CA THR A 122 -9.21 8.82 -2.69
C THR A 122 -9.30 9.25 -1.22
N PRO A 123 -8.77 10.43 -0.83
CA PRO A 123 -8.95 10.97 0.52
C PRO A 123 -10.44 11.14 0.88
N SER A 124 -11.27 11.54 -0.08
CA SER A 124 -12.73 11.61 0.10
C SER A 124 -13.35 10.23 0.36
N ASP A 125 -12.86 9.18 -0.32
CA ASP A 125 -13.32 7.81 -0.07
C ASP A 125 -12.99 7.36 1.34
N VAL A 126 -11.74 7.58 1.77
CA VAL A 126 -11.27 7.22 3.12
C VAL A 126 -12.05 7.98 4.19
N ARG A 127 -12.34 9.27 3.98
CA ARG A 127 -13.20 10.06 4.87
C ARG A 127 -14.58 9.42 5.07
N ARG A 128 -15.22 9.03 3.97
CA ARG A 128 -16.56 8.43 4.00
C ARG A 128 -16.58 7.01 4.58
N LEU A 129 -15.48 6.27 4.43
CA LEU A 129 -15.35 4.92 4.99
C LEU A 129 -15.04 4.93 6.49
N LEU A 130 -14.13 5.80 6.94
CA LEU A 130 -13.75 5.86 8.35
C LEU A 130 -14.81 6.56 9.21
N GLY A 131 -15.55 7.52 8.66
CA GLY A 131 -16.60 8.21 9.39
C GLY A 131 -16.05 8.86 10.66
N ILE A 132 -16.61 8.50 11.81
CA ILE A 132 -16.15 9.02 13.12
C ILE A 132 -14.72 8.60 13.47
N ASN A 133 -14.21 7.52 12.87
CA ASN A 133 -12.87 6.99 13.13
C ASN A 133 -11.77 7.70 12.30
N LEU A 134 -12.13 8.73 11.51
CA LEU A 134 -11.18 9.43 10.63
C LEU A 134 -9.98 10.01 11.41
N GLY A 135 -10.22 10.59 12.58
CA GLY A 135 -9.17 11.20 13.39
C GLY A 135 -8.08 10.20 13.83
N ASP A 136 -8.41 8.91 13.93
CA ASP A 136 -7.44 7.88 14.30
C ASP A 136 -6.43 7.61 13.18
N LEU A 137 -6.71 8.01 11.94
CA LEU A 137 -5.82 7.77 10.79
C LEU A 137 -4.41 8.36 11.00
N VAL A 138 -4.31 9.50 11.71
CA VAL A 138 -3.03 10.15 12.05
C VAL A 138 -2.12 9.23 12.85
N LYS A 139 -2.69 8.44 13.77
CA LYS A 139 -1.94 7.47 14.61
C LYS A 139 -1.31 6.36 13.76
N TRP A 140 -1.84 6.13 12.55
CA TRP A 140 -1.42 5.09 11.62
C TRP A 140 -0.60 5.62 10.44
N GLN A 141 -0.33 6.93 10.35
CA GLN A 141 0.32 7.53 9.18
C GLN A 141 1.69 6.91 8.83
N ASN A 142 2.38 6.37 9.83
CA ASN A 142 3.68 5.72 9.68
C ASN A 142 3.60 4.19 9.54
N VAL A 143 2.41 3.60 9.62
CA VAL A 143 2.21 2.14 9.53
C VAL A 143 1.97 1.76 8.06
N PRO A 144 2.79 0.90 7.44
CA PRO A 144 2.43 0.28 6.17
C PRO A 144 1.16 -0.58 6.38
N PRO A 145 0.14 -0.54 5.50
CA PRO A 145 0.08 0.09 4.18
C PRO A 145 -0.50 1.52 4.14
N ILE A 146 -0.91 2.08 5.28
CA ILE A 146 -1.47 3.44 5.36
C ILE A 146 -0.47 4.48 4.86
N ARG A 147 0.79 4.37 5.29
CA ARG A 147 1.88 5.25 4.83
C ARG A 147 1.98 5.29 3.30
N GLU A 148 1.93 4.12 2.66
CA GLU A 148 2.03 4.01 1.20
C GLU A 148 0.82 4.64 0.50
N TRP A 149 -0.37 4.50 1.08
CA TRP A 149 -1.56 5.16 0.56
C TRP A 149 -1.43 6.69 0.64
N VAL A 150 -0.97 7.22 1.78
CA VAL A 150 -0.74 8.66 1.99
C VAL A 150 0.22 9.22 0.95
N GLN A 151 1.35 8.55 0.72
CA GLN A 151 2.38 8.98 -0.23
C GLN A 151 1.91 9.02 -1.69
N ARG A 152 0.80 8.36 -2.04
CA ARG A 152 0.22 8.41 -3.38
C ARG A 152 -0.77 9.55 -3.58
N GLN A 153 -1.25 10.16 -2.50
CA GLN A 153 -2.21 11.25 -2.59
C GLN A 153 -1.46 12.58 -2.79
N LYS A 154 -2.15 13.58 -3.32
CA LYS A 154 -1.64 14.95 -3.30
C LYS A 154 -1.79 15.53 -1.91
N GLN A 155 -0.82 16.33 -1.47
CA GLN A 155 -0.90 16.94 -0.14
C GLN A 155 -2.15 17.84 -0.02
N SER A 156 -2.53 18.59 -1.07
CA SER A 156 -3.74 19.42 -1.03
C SER A 156 -5.04 18.63 -0.83
N GLU A 157 -5.12 17.39 -1.33
CA GLU A 157 -6.28 16.51 -1.16
C GLU A 157 -6.30 15.87 0.23
N LEU A 158 -5.12 15.61 0.81
CA LEU A 158 -4.99 15.18 2.20
C LEU A 158 -5.37 16.30 3.17
N ASP A 159 -4.97 17.54 2.89
CA ASP A 159 -5.26 18.71 3.73
C ASP A 159 -6.77 18.95 3.85
N GLN A 160 -7.55 18.63 2.82
CA GLN A 160 -9.02 18.68 2.87
C GLN A 160 -9.62 17.75 3.91
N LEU A 161 -8.89 16.73 4.39
CA LEU A 161 -9.35 15.85 5.48
C LEU A 161 -9.36 16.57 6.84
N GLU A 162 -8.63 17.69 6.99
CA GLU A 162 -8.59 18.51 8.20
C GLU A 162 -8.13 17.76 9.48
N ILE A 163 -7.35 16.69 9.30
CA ILE A 163 -6.78 15.89 10.40
C ILE A 163 -5.25 16.04 10.55
N GLY A 164 -4.61 16.91 9.76
CA GLY A 164 -3.17 17.13 9.82
C GLY A 164 -2.32 15.96 9.26
N LEU A 165 -2.86 15.20 8.31
CA LEU A 165 -2.12 14.11 7.66
C LEU A 165 -1.10 14.68 6.67
N ALA A 166 0.17 14.31 6.83
CA ALA A 166 1.27 14.81 6.01
C ALA A 166 2.04 13.68 5.32
N GLY A 167 2.72 14.01 4.22
CA GLY A 167 3.55 13.08 3.46
C GLY A 167 3.01 12.72 2.09
N GLY A 168 2.00 13.45 1.61
CA GLY A 168 1.53 13.37 0.24
C GLY A 168 2.55 13.96 -0.75
N THR A 169 2.27 13.78 -2.03
CA THR A 169 3.06 14.37 -3.12
C THR A 169 2.91 15.89 -3.13
N GLN A 170 4.03 16.60 -3.33
CA GLN A 170 4.03 18.05 -3.44
C GLN A 170 3.47 18.47 -4.80
N GLU A 171 2.64 19.51 -4.78
CA GLU A 171 2.12 20.15 -5.98
C GLU A 171 3.04 21.31 -6.33
N GLY A 172 3.83 21.15 -7.38
CA GLY A 172 4.74 22.19 -7.85
C GLY A 172 5.37 21.85 -9.18
N TYR A 173 5.59 22.87 -10.00
CA TYR A 173 6.45 22.78 -11.17
C TYR A 173 7.90 22.91 -10.72
N MET A 174 8.80 22.05 -11.20
CA MET A 174 10.22 22.39 -11.17
C MET A 174 10.41 23.57 -12.12
N ASN A 175 10.67 24.77 -11.60
CA ASN A 175 11.20 25.85 -12.43
C ASN A 175 12.63 25.47 -12.84
N ILE A 176 12.76 24.82 -14.00
CA ILE A 176 14.07 24.64 -14.63
C ILE A 176 14.48 26.00 -15.16
N VAL A 177 15.19 26.77 -14.35
CA VAL A 177 15.88 27.97 -14.82
C VAL A 177 17.03 27.49 -15.68
N THR A 178 16.88 27.55 -17.00
CA THR A 178 17.97 27.29 -17.94
C THR A 178 19.08 28.32 -17.67
N PRO A 179 20.31 27.90 -17.29
CA PRO A 179 21.40 28.85 -17.13
C PRO A 179 21.66 29.55 -18.47
N GLN A 180 21.47 30.86 -18.53
CA GLN A 180 21.95 31.63 -19.68
C GLN A 180 23.47 31.68 -19.60
N PHE A 181 24.14 30.85 -20.41
CA PHE A 181 25.56 31.03 -20.67
C PHE A 181 25.73 32.32 -21.48
N GLN A 182 26.37 33.32 -20.88
CA GLN A 182 26.83 34.49 -21.62
C GLN A 182 27.73 34.04 -22.77
N PRO A 183 27.54 34.54 -24.00
CA PRO A 183 28.47 34.27 -25.08
C PRO A 183 29.86 34.76 -24.66
N PRO A 184 30.93 34.00 -24.96
CA PRO A 184 32.28 34.39 -24.60
C PRO A 184 32.58 35.77 -25.21
N SER A 185 33.01 36.69 -24.35
CA SER A 185 33.45 38.01 -24.79
C SER A 185 34.65 37.82 -25.70
N SER A 186 34.52 38.20 -26.97
CA SER A 186 35.58 38.13 -27.98
C SER A 186 36.71 39.08 -27.57
N ALA A 187 37.73 38.59 -26.88
CA ALA A 187 38.97 39.32 -26.69
C ALA A 187 39.74 39.29 -28.01
N SER A 188 40.07 40.47 -28.57
CA SER A 188 40.94 40.54 -29.74
C SER A 188 42.34 40.03 -29.38
N LEU A 189 42.89 39.11 -30.18
CA LEU A 189 44.30 38.73 -30.08
C LEU A 189 45.19 39.97 -30.31
N GLY A 190 45.77 40.49 -29.25
CA GLY A 190 46.93 41.38 -29.33
C GLY A 190 48.18 40.56 -29.63
N THR A 191 48.90 40.92 -30.69
CA THR A 191 50.15 40.30 -31.11
C THR A 191 51.21 40.41 -30.01
N VAL A 192 51.65 39.29 -29.43
CA VAL A 192 52.77 39.25 -28.48
C VAL A 192 54.07 39.15 -29.28
N VAL A 193 54.88 40.22 -29.21
CA VAL A 193 56.26 40.24 -29.73
C VAL A 193 57.15 39.45 -28.77
N MET A 194 57.73 38.35 -29.24
CA MET A 194 58.78 37.61 -28.51
C MET A 194 60.13 38.31 -28.71
N THR A 195 60.78 38.70 -27.61
CA THR A 195 62.20 39.06 -27.58
C THR A 195 63.02 37.91 -26.98
N PRO A 196 64.18 37.53 -27.55
CA PRO A 196 64.97 36.41 -27.07
C PRO A 196 66.01 36.89 -26.03
N HIS A 197 66.08 36.21 -24.88
CA HIS A 197 67.23 36.35 -23.98
C HIS A 197 67.80 34.97 -23.62
N LEU A 198 69.12 34.90 -23.75
CA LEU A 198 70.03 33.75 -23.68
C LEU A 198 70.40 33.39 -22.23
N LEU A 199 70.25 32.09 -21.89
CA LEU A 199 71.09 31.20 -21.03
C LEU A 199 71.40 31.64 -19.56
N PRO A 200 71.89 30.76 -18.64
CA PRO A 200 72.44 29.40 -18.82
C PRO A 200 71.91 28.30 -17.86
N ALA A 201 72.24 27.06 -18.21
CA ALA A 201 72.04 25.84 -17.44
C ALA A 201 73.01 25.70 -16.26
N LEU A 202 72.56 25.09 -15.16
CA LEU A 202 73.42 24.52 -14.12
C LEU A 202 72.78 23.24 -13.55
N LEU A 203 73.38 22.11 -13.91
CA LEU A 203 73.18 20.78 -13.36
C LEU A 203 73.85 20.69 -11.99
N THR A 204 73.14 20.21 -10.96
CA THR A 204 73.73 19.41 -9.88
C THR A 204 72.66 18.50 -9.29
N GLY A 205 73.01 17.23 -9.10
CA GLY A 205 72.10 16.19 -8.60
C GLY A 205 72.44 15.70 -7.20
N PHE A 206 71.68 14.69 -6.80
CA PHE A 206 72.03 13.53 -5.97
C PHE A 206 71.07 13.23 -4.79
N LEU A 207 70.96 11.92 -4.59
CA LEU A 207 70.08 11.05 -3.83
C LEU A 207 70.13 11.15 -2.28
N MET A 208 69.02 10.69 -1.69
CA MET A 208 68.86 9.80 -0.49
C MET A 208 68.89 10.35 0.96
N MET A 209 67.71 10.19 1.59
CA MET A 209 67.36 9.45 2.84
C MET A 209 68.01 9.78 4.20
N LEU A 210 67.15 9.61 5.25
CA LEU A 210 67.43 9.24 6.67
C LEU A 210 67.92 10.42 7.57
N VAL A 211 67.53 10.67 8.84
CA VAL A 211 66.89 9.94 9.96
C VAL A 211 66.35 10.96 11.02
N LEU A 212 65.34 10.55 11.81
CA LEU A 212 64.96 10.90 13.22
C LEU A 212 64.83 12.37 13.70
N SER A 213 63.64 12.69 14.23
CA SER A 213 63.34 12.62 15.67
C SER A 213 61.85 12.44 15.91
#